data_AF-A0AAU8S8B9-F1
#
_entry.id   AF-A0AAU8S8B9-F1
#
_cell.length_a   1.000
_cell.length_b   1.000
_cell.length_c   1.000
_cell.angle_alpha   90.00
_cell.angle_beta   90.00
_cell.angle_gamma   90.00
#
_symmetry.space_group_name_H-M   'P 1'
#
loop_
_entity.id
_entity.type
_entity.pdbx_description
1 polymer ?
#
loop_
_entity_poly.entity_id
_entity_poly.type
_entity_poly.pdbx_seq_one_letter_code
_entity_poly.pdbx_strand_id
1 'polypeptide(L)'
;MANAKEFPLSEQEAKVLSVAWHSRRGSALLDLSGPGLEAAFQEDLEGAARRMGVYQGPPGQYGYGLNAAGMPVLRWTPEPTTEVTKAQ
;
A
#
# COMPACT_ATOMS: atom_id res chain seq x y z
N MET A 1 9.29 16.51 -3.28
CA MET A 1 8.21 16.11 -2.33
C MET A 1 7.36 15.10 -3.06
N ALA A 2 7.34 13.84 -2.64
CA ALA A 2 6.50 12.84 -3.29
C ALA A 2 5.03 13.17 -2.95
N ASN A 3 4.23 13.55 -3.95
CA ASN A 3 2.81 13.82 -3.77
C ASN A 3 2.08 12.48 -3.58
N ALA A 4 2.02 12.00 -2.35
CA ALA A 4 1.22 10.83 -2.02
C ALA A 4 -0.26 11.16 -2.20
N LYS A 5 -0.98 10.35 -2.97
CA LYS A 5 -2.43 10.46 -3.13
C LYS A 5 -3.11 9.64 -2.05
N GLU A 6 -4.06 10.22 -1.32
CA GLU A 6 -4.84 9.51 -0.31
C GLU A 6 -6.23 9.17 -0.87
N PHE A 7 -6.66 7.94 -0.62
CA PHE A 7 -7.97 7.41 -0.99
C PHE A 7 -8.68 6.95 0.29
N PRO A 8 -9.77 7.62 0.69
CA PRO A 8 -10.56 7.20 1.85
C PRO A 8 -11.05 5.76 1.69
N LEU A 9 -10.85 4.96 2.73
CA LEU A 9 -11.36 3.59 2.78
C LEU A 9 -12.74 3.57 3.42
N SER A 10 -13.62 2.71 2.90
CA SER A 10 -14.83 2.34 3.63
C SER A 10 -14.46 1.52 4.86
N GLU A 11 -15.34 1.47 5.85
CA GLU A 11 -15.14 0.61 7.04
C GLU A 11 -14.92 -0.86 6.65
N GLN A 12 -15.62 -1.33 5.61
CA GLN A 12 -15.48 -2.68 5.10
C GLN A 12 -14.08 -2.93 4.51
N GLU A 13 -13.59 -2.06 3.63
CA GLU A 13 -12.25 -2.22 3.04
C GLU A 13 -11.14 -2.06 4.09
N ALA A 14 -11.29 -1.11 5.02
CA ALA A 14 -10.37 -0.96 6.14
C ALA A 14 -10.31 -2.23 7.01
N LYS A 15 -11.47 -2.85 7.28
CA LYS A 15 -11.52 -4.12 8.03
C LYS A 15 -10.81 -5.25 7.27
N VAL A 16 -11.04 -5.38 5.97
CA VAL A 16 -10.39 -6.39 5.12
C VAL A 16 -8.88 -6.22 5.15
N LEU A 17 -8.37 -5.01 4.95
CA LEU A 17 -6.93 -4.72 4.97
C LEU A 17 -6.30 -4.94 6.36
N SER A 18 -6.98 -4.54 7.43
CA SER A 18 -6.52 -4.80 8.80
C SER A 18 -6.40 -6.30 9.09
N VAL A 19 -7.40 -7.10 8.69
CA VAL A 19 -7.35 -8.56 8.86
C VAL A 19 -6.21 -9.16 8.03
N ALA A 20 -6.05 -8.75 6.78
CA ALA A 20 -4.99 -9.24 5.92
C ALA A 20 -3.60 -8.95 6.51
N TRP A 21 -3.37 -7.73 7.00
CA TRP A 21 -2.13 -7.37 7.69
C TRP A 21 -1.82 -8.26 8.89
N HIS A 22 -2.82 -8.51 9.75
CA HIS A 22 -2.63 -9.31 10.96
C HIS A 22 -2.38 -10.78 10.63
N SER A 23 -3.10 -11.32 9.64
CA SER A 23 -2.88 -12.69 9.15
C SER A 23 -1.47 -12.87 8.60
N ARG A 24 -0.99 -11.95 7.76
CA ARG A 24 0.37 -12.02 7.20
C ARG A 24 1.43 -11.86 8.26
N ARG A 25 1.25 -10.96 9.22
CA ARG A 25 2.16 -10.80 10.36
C ARG A 25 2.21 -12.10 11.18
N GLY A 26 1.07 -12.74 11.41
CA GLY A 26 0.99 -14.05 12.07
C GLY A 26 1.77 -15.13 11.31
N SER A 27 1.56 -15.23 10.00
CA SER A 27 2.30 -16.19 9.14
C SER A 27 3.80 -15.93 9.11
N ALA A 28 4.22 -14.66 9.00
CA ALA A 28 5.64 -14.29 8.98
C ALA A 28 6.38 -14.60 10.29
N LEU A 29 5.68 -14.66 11.43
CA LEU A 29 6.25 -15.13 12.70
C LEU A 29 6.48 -16.65 12.73
N LEU A 30 5.77 -17.40 11.90
CA LEU A 30 5.85 -18.87 11.83
C LEU A 30 6.76 -19.34 10.69
N ASP A 31 6.89 -18.55 9.63
CA ASP A 31 7.67 -18.86 8.45
C ASP A 31 8.42 -17.62 7.94
N LEU A 32 9.74 -17.60 8.16
CA LEU A 32 10.64 -16.52 7.74
C LEU A 32 11.14 -16.70 6.30
N SER A 33 10.75 -17.78 5.62
CA SER A 33 11.22 -18.13 4.26
C SER A 33 10.41 -17.46 3.14
N GLY A 34 9.24 -16.91 3.48
CA GLY A 34 8.32 -16.31 2.51
C GLY A 34 8.79 -14.95 1.97
N PRO A 35 8.09 -14.41 0.95
CA PRO A 35 8.27 -13.01 0.57
C PRO A 35 8.09 -12.12 1.79
N GLY A 36 8.97 -11.13 1.96
CA GLY A 36 8.93 -10.24 3.11
C GLY A 36 7.52 -9.69 3.35
N LEU A 37 7.11 -9.59 4.62
CA LEU A 37 5.77 -9.17 5.06
C LEU A 37 5.23 -7.97 4.27
N GLU A 38 6.08 -6.98 4.01
CA GLU A 38 5.74 -5.77 3.27
C GLU A 38 5.39 -6.04 1.81
N ALA A 39 6.18 -6.86 1.10
CA ALA A 39 5.91 -7.21 -0.29
C ALA A 39 4.61 -8.02 -0.41
N ALA A 40 4.38 -8.93 0.52
CA ALA A 40 3.15 -9.72 0.58
C ALA A 40 1.92 -8.83 0.86
N PHE A 41 2.05 -7.85 1.75
CA PHE A 41 0.97 -6.91 2.04
C PHE A 41 0.72 -5.90 0.91
N GLN A 42 1.76 -5.51 0.17
CA GLN A 42 1.65 -4.64 -1.00
C GLN A 42 0.66 -5.18 -2.04
N GLU A 43 0.61 -6.51 -2.25
CA GLU A 43 -0.37 -7.15 -3.13
C GLU A 43 -1.82 -6.96 -2.67
N ASP A 44 -2.09 -7.01 -1.35
CA ASP A 44 -3.43 -6.74 -0.82
C ASP A 44 -3.86 -5.30 -1.04
N LEU A 45 -2.91 -4.37 -0.87
CA LEU A 45 -3.13 -2.94 -1.04
C LEU A 45 -3.45 -2.60 -2.50
N GLU A 46 -2.73 -3.21 -3.45
CA GLU A 46 -3.05 -3.13 -4.88
C GLU A 46 -4.41 -3.76 -5.19
N GLY A 47 -4.72 -4.90 -4.58
CA GLY A 47 -6.03 -5.54 -4.69
C GLY A 47 -7.16 -4.62 -4.22
N ALA A 48 -7.00 -3.95 -3.08
CA ALA A 48 -7.95 -2.96 -2.58
C ALA A 48 -8.08 -1.76 -3.53
N ALA A 49 -6.96 -1.22 -4.02
CA ALA A 49 -6.99 -0.13 -5.00
C ALA A 49 -7.79 -0.51 -6.25
N ARG A 50 -7.65 -1.75 -6.74
CA ARG A 50 -8.40 -2.26 -7.91
C ARG A 50 -9.89 -2.40 -7.61
N ARG A 51 -10.26 -2.97 -6.44
CA ARG A 51 -11.67 -3.09 -6.03
C ARG A 51 -12.36 -1.74 -5.89
N MET A 52 -11.63 -0.74 -5.41
CA MET A 52 -12.11 0.63 -5.26
C MET A 52 -12.07 1.44 -6.56
N GLY A 53 -11.47 0.92 -7.64
CA GLY A 53 -11.30 1.66 -8.89
C GLY A 53 -10.30 2.82 -8.83
N VAL A 54 -9.40 2.84 -7.84
CA VAL A 54 -8.39 3.90 -7.61
C VAL A 54 -6.97 3.45 -7.93
N TYR A 55 -6.82 2.31 -8.60
CA TYR A 55 -5.53 1.78 -9.00
C TYR A 55 -4.77 2.75 -9.92
N GLN A 56 -3.56 3.13 -9.53
CA GLN A 56 -2.71 4.11 -10.23
C GLN A 56 -1.65 3.42 -11.10
N GLY A 57 -1.38 2.13 -10.87
CA GLY A 57 -0.36 1.37 -11.59
C GLY A 57 1.07 1.63 -11.10
N PRO A 58 2.02 0.79 -11.56
CA PRO A 58 3.45 1.02 -11.36
C PRO A 58 3.99 2.11 -12.31
N PRO A 59 5.11 2.77 -11.96
CA PRO A 59 5.91 2.58 -10.76
C PRO A 59 5.35 3.37 -9.57
N GLY A 60 5.12 2.69 -8.44
CA GLY A 60 4.55 3.29 -7.23
C GLY A 60 4.18 2.25 -6.18
N GLN A 61 4.14 2.66 -4.92
CA GLN A 61 3.83 1.79 -3.79
C GLN A 61 2.57 2.25 -3.07
N TYR A 62 1.86 1.29 -2.49
CA TYR A 62 0.69 1.57 -1.69
C TYR A 62 1.03 1.46 -0.20
N GLY A 63 0.40 2.31 0.60
CA GLY A 63 0.48 2.26 2.05
C GLY A 63 -0.92 2.28 2.65
N TYR A 64 -1.06 1.71 3.83
CA TYR A 64 -2.30 1.72 4.59
C TYR A 64 -2.08 2.39 5.95
N GLY A 65 -3.02 3.22 6.37
CA GLY A 65 -2.96 3.89 7.67
C GLY A 65 -4.10 4.88 7.86
N LEU A 66 -3.94 5.76 8.85
CA LEU A 66 -4.92 6.82 9.13
C LEU A 66 -4.46 8.15 8.53
N ASN A 67 -5.38 8.96 8.01
CA ASN A 67 -5.08 10.34 7.65
C ASN A 67 -5.06 11.25 8.90
N ALA A 68 -4.83 12.55 8.71
CA ALA A 68 -4.78 13.52 9.80
C ALA A 68 -6.10 13.64 10.61
N ALA A 69 -7.23 13.24 10.03
CA ALA A 69 -8.53 13.19 10.69
C ALA A 69 -8.79 11.85 11.42
N GLY A 70 -7.83 10.92 11.42
CA GLY A 70 -7.98 9.61 12.05
C GLY A 70 -8.82 8.62 11.23
N MET A 71 -9.12 8.91 9.96
CA MET A 71 -9.87 8.03 9.08
C MET A 71 -8.93 7.09 8.30
N PRO A 72 -9.30 5.81 8.10
CA PRO A 72 -8.50 4.89 7.33
C PRO A 72 -8.40 5.32 5.87
N VAL A 73 -7.19 5.33 5.35
CA VAL A 73 -6.88 5.68 3.96
C VAL A 73 -5.91 4.69 3.36
N LEU A 74 -6.08 4.46 2.06
CA LEU A 74 -5.08 3.88 1.20
C LEU A 74 -4.27 5.03 0.60
N ARG A 75 -2.96 5.01 0.77
CA ARG A 75 -2.06 6.02 0.19
C ARG A 75 -1.32 5.42 -0.99
N TRP A 76 -1.24 6.12 -2.10
CA TRP A 76 -0.37 5.77 -3.21
C TRP A 76 0.77 6.77 -3.30
N THR A 77 2.00 6.26 -3.33
CA THR A 77 3.21 7.08 -3.49
C THR A 77 3.89 6.66 -4.79
N PRO A 78 3.97 7.55 -5.80
CA PRO A 78 4.75 7.25 -7.00
C PRO A 78 6.21 7.05 -6.60
N GLU A 79 6.88 6.07 -7.21
CA GLU A 79 8.34 6.02 -7.08
C GLU A 79 8.92 7.27 -7.72
N PRO A 80 9.90 7.94 -7.09
CA PRO A 80 10.57 9.06 -7.72
C PRO A 80 11.20 8.57 -9.00
N THR A 81 10.73 9.07 -10.15
CA THR A 81 11.45 8.90 -11.40
C THR A 81 12.79 9.59 -11.22
N THR A 82 13.85 8.82 -11.04
CA THR A 82 15.21 9.34 -11.12
C THR A 82 15.38 9.81 -12.55
N GLU A 83 15.08 11.08 -12.82
CA GLU A 83 15.57 11.74 -14.02
C GLU A 83 17.09 11.68 -13.92
N VAL A 84 17.68 10.71 -14.62
CA VAL A 84 19.11 10.70 -14.89
C VAL A 84 19.33 11.93 -15.77
N THR A 85 19.62 13.06 -15.13
CA THR A 85 20.19 14.23 -15.81
C THR A 85 21.52 13.75 -16.37
N LYS A 86 21.52 13.22 -17.59
CA LYS A 86 22.74 13.12 -18.39
C LYS A 86 23.19 14.57 -18.60
N ALA A 87 24.10 15.00 -17.75
CA ALA A 87 24.91 16.17 -18.00
C ALA A 87 25.51 16.03 -19.41
N GLN A 88 25.19 17.00 -20.26
CA GLN A 88 25.81 17.20 -21.56
C GLN A 88 27.26 17.67 -21.39
#